data_AF-A0A1F9RGX3-F1
#
_entry.id   AF-A0A1F9RGX3-F1
#
_cell.length_a   1.000
_cell.length_b   1.000
_cell.length_c   1.000
_cell.angle_alpha   90.00
_cell.angle_beta   90.00
_cell.angle_gamma   90.00
#
_symmetry.space_group_name_H-M   'P 1'
#
loop_
_entity.id
_entity.type
_entity.pdbx_description
1 polymer ?
#
loop_
_entity_poly.entity_id
_entity_poly.type
_entity_poly.pdbx_seq_one_letter_code
_entity_poly.pdbx_strand_id
1 'polypeptide(L)'
;MPVYLITYSVLFWLPALFFIAFLLKAFDAPLKKSFWAACAAMAVVSVVMEYLFLKFDVWFFSEKIDRLLGLWIGPAPVEEFVFWFGATPFCLAIYLSYCKLFKKNA
;
A
#
# COMPACT_ATOMS: atom_id res chain seq x y z
N MET A 1 14.90 -2.29 16.24
CA MET A 1 14.18 -3.24 15.35
C MET A 1 13.40 -2.39 14.35
N PRO A 2 13.20 -2.82 13.09
CA PRO A 2 12.46 -2.03 12.10
C PRO A 2 10.95 -2.10 12.40
N VAL A 3 10.54 -1.53 13.53
CA VAL A 3 9.17 -1.60 14.05
C VAL A 3 8.18 -1.01 13.03
N TYR A 4 8.57 0.04 12.32
CA TYR A 4 7.78 0.62 11.24
C TYR A 4 7.49 -0.35 10.10
N LEU A 5 8.52 -1.02 9.58
CA LEU A 5 8.36 -2.00 8.52
C LEU A 5 7.38 -3.11 8.92
N ILE A 6 7.56 -3.64 10.13
CA ILE A 6 6.69 -4.69 10.69
C ILE A 6 5.25 -4.15 10.82
N THR A 7 5.10 -2.96 11.39
CA THR A 7 3.80 -2.30 11.59
C THR A 7 3.06 -2.13 10.27
N TYR A 8 3.71 -1.59 9.24
CA TYR A 8 3.08 -1.40 7.92
C TYR A 8 2.79 -2.71 7.21
N SER A 9 3.66 -3.70 7.35
CA SER A 9 3.42 -5.03 6.79
C SER A 9 2.20 -5.70 7.43
N VAL A 10 2.04 -5.58 8.75
CA VAL A 10 0.90 -6.16 9.47
C VAL A 10 -0.38 -5.37 9.21
N LEU A 11 -0.34 -4.04 9.23
CA LEU A 11 -1.52 -3.19 9.08
C LEU A 11 -2.06 -3.14 7.65
N PHE A 12 -1.18 -3.10 6.65
CA PHE A 12 -1.59 -2.91 5.26
C PHE A 12 -1.45 -4.17 4.43
N TRP A 13 -0.29 -4.80 4.44
CA TRP A 13 -0.02 -5.93 3.55
C TRP A 13 -0.77 -7.19 3.96
N LEU A 14 -0.77 -7.56 5.24
CA LEU A 14 -1.43 -8.78 5.70
C LEU A 14 -2.93 -8.81 5.35
N PRO A 15 -3.74 -7.78 5.68
CA PRO A 15 -5.14 -7.74 5.27
C PRO A 15 -5.33 -7.59 3.75
N ALA A 16 -4.49 -6.82 3.06
CA ALA A 16 -4.57 -6.70 1.60
C ALA A 16 -4.31 -8.05 0.90
N LEU A 17 -3.29 -8.80 1.32
CA LEU A 17 -2.96 -10.12 0.79
C LEU A 17 -4.07 -11.12 1.09
N PHE A 18 -4.65 -11.08 2.29
CA PHE A 18 -5.82 -11.89 2.64
C PHE A 18 -6.99 -11.58 1.68
N PHE A 19 -7.31 -10.31 1.47
CA PHE A 19 -8.33 -9.92 0.49
C PHE A 19 -8.02 -10.44 -0.92
N ILE A 20 -6.79 -10.25 -1.41
CA ILE A 20 -6.38 -10.67 -2.75
C ILE A 20 -6.48 -12.20 -2.89
N ALA A 21 -6.07 -12.95 -1.87
CA ALA A 21 -6.05 -14.41 -1.90
C ALA A 21 -7.45 -15.04 -1.85
N PHE A 22 -8.39 -14.45 -1.12
CA PHE A 22 -9.70 -15.04 -0.85
C PHE A 22 -10.85 -14.28 -1.53
N LEU A 23 -10.92 -12.96 -1.35
CA LEU A 23 -12.08 -12.18 -1.74
C LEU A 23 -12.01 -11.70 -3.19
N LEU A 24 -10.82 -11.33 -3.67
CA LEU A 24 -10.63 -10.89 -5.06
C LEU A 24 -11.04 -11.99 -6.06
N LYS A 25 -10.85 -13.27 -5.72
CA LYS A 25 -11.28 -14.41 -6.54
C LYS A 25 -12.77 -14.41 -6.86
N ALA A 26 -13.59 -13.88 -5.93
CA ALA A 26 -15.04 -13.90 -6.02
C ALA A 26 -15.64 -12.74 -6.84
N PHE A 27 -14.81 -11.88 -7.44
CA PHE A 27 -15.23 -10.85 -8.38
C PHE A 27 -14.97 -11.26 -9.82
N ASP A 28 -15.61 -10.57 -10.76
CA ASP A 28 -15.48 -10.75 -12.19
C ASP A 28 -14.12 -10.25 -12.73
N ALA A 29 -13.77 -10.68 -13.94
CA ALA A 29 -12.49 -10.34 -14.57
C ALA A 29 -12.32 -8.82 -14.83
N PRO A 30 -13.36 -8.07 -15.27
CA PRO A 30 -13.29 -6.61 -15.39
C PRO A 30 -12.89 -5.91 -14.09
N LEU A 31 -13.54 -6.23 -12.96
CA LEU A 31 -13.23 -5.58 -11.69
C LEU A 31 -11.82 -5.92 -11.18
N LYS A 32 -11.39 -7.18 -11.36
CA LYS A 32 -10.01 -7.60 -11.07
C LYS A 32 -8.99 -6.78 -11.86
N LYS A 33 -9.24 -6.54 -13.16
CA LYS A 33 -8.37 -5.71 -14.00
C LYS A 33 -8.32 -4.27 -13.50
N SER A 34 -9.47 -3.68 -13.17
CA SER A 34 -9.54 -2.32 -12.62
C SER A 34 -8.82 -2.18 -11.28
N PHE A 35 -8.92 -3.19 -10.40
CA PHE A 35 -8.18 -3.23 -9.13
C PHE A 35 -6.67 -3.18 -9.38
N TRP A 36 -6.14 -4.05 -10.24
CA TRP A 36 -4.70 -4.08 -10.52
C TRP A 36 -4.21 -2.84 -11.28
N ALA A 37 -5.02 -2.31 -12.18
CA ALA A 37 -4.72 -1.05 -12.87
C ALA A 37 -4.63 0.12 -11.90
N ALA A 38 -5.56 0.22 -10.94
CA ALA A 38 -5.52 1.24 -9.89
C ALA A 38 -4.28 1.08 -8.99
N CYS A 39 -3.96 -0.14 -8.55
CA CYS A 39 -2.74 -0.42 -7.79
C CYS A 39 -1.47 0.00 -8.56
N ALA A 40 -1.39 -0.32 -9.85
CA ALA A 40 -0.24 0.04 -10.69
C ALA A 40 -0.12 1.57 -10.88
N ALA A 41 -1.24 2.24 -11.18
CA ALA A 41 -1.27 3.69 -11.32
C ALA A 41 -0.84 4.39 -10.03
N MET A 42 -1.37 3.95 -8.88
CA MET A 42 -1.01 4.50 -7.58
C MET A 42 0.44 4.18 -7.19
N ALA A 43 0.99 3.03 -7.58
CA ALA A 43 2.40 2.73 -7.36
C ALA A 43 3.30 3.76 -8.04
N VAL A 44 3.00 4.11 -9.30
CA VAL A 44 3.73 5.17 -10.03
C VAL A 44 3.59 6.52 -9.35
N VAL A 45 2.36 6.91 -8.98
CA VAL A 45 2.11 8.18 -8.27
C VAL A 45 2.86 8.22 -6.94
N SER A 46 2.87 7.12 -6.20
CA SER A 46 3.53 7.03 -4.89
C SER A 46 5.03 7.19 -5.02
N VAL A 47 5.66 6.60 -6.04
CA VAL A 47 7.09 6.81 -6.33
C VAL A 47 7.37 8.28 -6.58
N VAL A 48 6.58 8.96 -7.42
CA VAL A 48 6.76 10.40 -7.71
C VAL A 48 6.58 11.25 -6.45
N MET A 49 5.54 10.97 -5.66
CA MET A 49 5.27 11.65 -4.40
C MET A 49 6.43 11.49 -3.41
N GLU A 50 7.02 10.30 -3.35
CA GLU A 50 8.13 10.00 -2.46
C GLU A 50 9.36 10.86 -2.76
N TYR A 51 9.74 10.94 -4.04
CA TYR A 51 10.83 11.83 -4.46
C TYR A 51 10.55 13.32 -4.14
N LEU A 52 9.29 13.76 -4.23
CA LEU A 52 8.91 15.12 -3.85
C LEU A 52 9.02 15.32 -2.33
N PHE A 53 8.55 14.36 -1.54
CA PHE A 53 8.56 14.47 -0.08
C PHE A 53 9.97 14.46 0.50
N LEU A 54 10.86 13.64 -0.06
CA LEU A 54 12.29 13.71 0.25
C LEU A 54 12.90 15.06 -0.10
N LYS A 55 12.56 15.62 -1.27
CA LYS A 55 13.10 16.91 -1.70
C LYS A 55 12.71 18.06 -0.76
N PHE A 56 11.51 18.01 -0.18
CA PHE A 56 10.99 19.05 0.70
C PHE A 56 11.17 18.73 2.20
N ASP A 57 11.85 17.63 2.55
CA ASP A 57 12.04 17.16 3.93
C ASP A 57 10.72 17.11 4.73
N VAL A 58 9.64 16.70 4.06
CA VAL A 58 8.28 16.67 4.63
C VAL A 58 8.07 15.43 5.51
N TRP A 59 8.92 14.42 5.33
CA TRP A 59 8.83 13.21 6.11
C TRP A 59 9.37 13.39 7.51
N PHE A 60 8.54 13.04 8.48
CA PHE A 60 8.96 12.87 9.87
C PHE A 60 9.71 11.54 10.10
N PHE A 61 9.82 10.69 9.09
CA PHE A 61 10.47 9.39 9.20
C PHE A 61 11.96 9.57 8.99
N SER A 62 12.71 9.19 10.00
CA SER A 62 14.14 9.43 10.05
C SER A 62 14.76 8.37 10.93
N GLU A 63 15.98 7.95 10.58
CA GLU A 63 16.89 7.25 11.51
C GLU A 63 16.99 7.97 12.87
N LYS A 64 16.67 9.27 12.92
CA LYS A 64 16.60 10.07 14.15
C LYS A 64 15.45 9.68 15.08
N ILE A 65 14.34 9.15 14.55
CA ILE A 65 13.16 8.77 15.35
C ILE A 65 13.12 7.26 15.57
N ASP A 66 13.30 6.47 14.53
CA ASP A 66 13.43 5.02 14.63
C ASP A 66 14.44 4.49 13.64
N ARG A 67 15.08 3.38 14.03
CA ARG A 67 16.03 2.68 13.19
C ARG A 67 15.32 2.01 12.02
N LEU A 68 15.70 2.40 10.81
CA LEU A 68 15.20 1.80 9.57
C LEU A 68 15.91 0.46 9.32
N LEU A 69 15.39 -0.31 8.37
CA LEU A 69 15.97 -1.59 7.93
C LEU A 69 17.35 -1.37 7.25
N GLY A 70 17.64 -0.14 6.82
CA GLY A 70 18.87 0.21 6.11
C GLY A 70 18.87 -0.23 4.63
N LEU A 71 17.70 -0.64 4.10
CA LEU A 71 17.51 -0.86 2.67
C LEU A 71 16.91 0.39 2.02
N TRP A 72 17.49 0.79 0.88
CA TRP A 72 17.15 2.04 0.20
C TRP A 72 16.88 1.77 -1.28
N ILE A 73 15.89 2.46 -1.84
CA ILE A 73 15.60 2.51 -3.27
C ILE A 73 15.90 3.93 -3.71
N GLY A 74 17.07 4.14 -4.30
CA GLY A 74 17.58 5.48 -4.56
C GLY A 74 17.80 6.24 -3.24
N PRO A 75 17.26 7.47 -3.09
CA PRO A 75 17.37 8.24 -1.86
C PRO A 75 16.31 7.93 -0.79
N ALA A 76 15.32 7.07 -1.09
CA ALA A 76 14.20 6.76 -0.20
C ALA A 76 14.37 5.41 0.51
N PRO A 77 14.05 5.29 1.81
CA PRO A 77 14.03 4.00 2.51
C PRO A 77 12.91 3.10 1.98
N VAL A 78 13.15 1.78 1.99
CA VAL A 78 12.19 0.78 1.49
C VAL A 78 10.84 0.84 2.21
N GLU A 79 10.84 1.18 3.50
CA GLU A 79 9.65 1.26 4.35
C GLU A 79 8.57 2.20 3.81
N GLU A 80 8.95 3.30 3.17
CA GLU A 80 8.00 4.25 2.58
C GLU A 80 7.28 3.64 1.39
N PHE A 81 8.00 2.92 0.53
CA PHE A 81 7.39 2.17 -0.56
C PHE A 81 6.49 1.05 -0.02
N VAL A 82 6.89 0.36 1.05
CA VAL A 82 6.07 -0.68 1.68
C VAL A 82 4.76 -0.10 2.20
N PHE A 83 4.78 1.08 2.81
CA PHE A 83 3.58 1.79 3.22
C PHE A 83 2.66 2.09 2.03
N TRP A 84 3.16 2.84 1.03
CA TRP A 84 2.33 3.29 -0.09
C TRP A 84 1.78 2.14 -0.94
N PHE A 85 2.62 1.13 -1.21
CA PHE A 85 2.24 -0.01 -2.02
C PHE A 85 1.31 -0.99 -1.28
N GLY A 86 1.35 -1.01 0.06
CA GLY A 86 0.41 -1.78 0.87
C GLY A 86 -0.92 -1.05 1.09
N ALA A 87 -0.87 0.27 1.32
CA ALA A 87 -2.04 1.08 1.63
C ALA A 87 -3.07 1.09 0.50
N THR A 88 -2.61 1.18 -0.76
CA THR A 88 -3.51 1.19 -1.92
C THR A 88 -4.36 -0.10 -2.04
N PRO A 89 -3.78 -1.31 -2.16
CA PRO A 89 -4.57 -2.54 -2.25
C PRO A 89 -5.39 -2.79 -0.99
N PHE A 90 -4.94 -2.35 0.19
CA PHE A 90 -5.73 -2.40 1.42
C PHE A 90 -6.99 -1.52 1.35
N CYS A 91 -6.87 -0.25 0.97
CA CYS A 91 -8.01 0.66 0.85
C CYS A 91 -9.02 0.16 -0.20
N LEU A 92 -8.51 -0.31 -1.35
CA LEU A 92 -9.35 -0.91 -2.39
C LEU A 92 -10.02 -2.20 -1.91
N ALA A 93 -9.30 -3.04 -1.17
CA ALA A 93 -9.85 -4.26 -0.56
C ALA A 93 -11.02 -3.95 0.38
N ILE A 94 -10.87 -2.97 1.27
CA ILE A 94 -11.94 -2.53 2.17
C ILE A 94 -13.13 -2.02 1.37
N TYR A 95 -12.89 -1.15 0.40
CA TYR A 95 -13.96 -0.58 -0.43
C TYR A 95 -14.76 -1.66 -1.16
N LEU A 96 -14.08 -2.60 -1.82
CA LEU A 96 -14.73 -3.70 -2.53
C LEU A 96 -15.44 -4.67 -1.58
N SER A 97 -14.86 -4.95 -0.41
CA SER A 97 -15.50 -5.75 0.64
C SER A 97 -16.80 -5.10 1.10
N TYR A 98 -16.77 -3.81 1.38
CA TYR A 98 -17.94 -3.03 1.76
C TYR A 98 -19.01 -3.05 0.66
N CYS A 99 -18.61 -2.81 -0.59
CA CYS A 99 -19.52 -2.90 -1.73
C CYS A 99 -20.19 -4.27 -1.79
N LYS A 100 -19.44 -5.37 -1.70
CA LYS A 100 -20.01 -6.71 -1.76
C LYS A 100 -20.93 -7.06 -0.59
N LEU A 101 -20.60 -6.65 0.63
CA LEU A 101 -21.34 -7.01 1.84
C LEU A 101 -22.60 -6.16 2.03
N PHE A 102 -22.54 -4.87 1.70
CA PHE A 102 -23.59 -3.90 2.06
C PHE A 102 -24.26 -3.26 0.84
N LYS A 103 -23.60 -3.24 -0.31
CA LYS A 103 -24.13 -2.63 -1.53
C LYS A 103 -24.51 -3.75 -2.51
N LYS A 104 -25.77 -4.17 -2.45
CA LYS A 104 -26.32 -5.33 -3.20
C LYS A 104 -26.22 -5.27 -4.74
N ASN A 105 -25.52 -4.28 -5.32
CA ASN A 105 -25.42 -3.99 -6.75
C ASN A 105 -23.96 -3.61 -7.15
N ALA A 106 -23.00 -4.50 -6.93
CA ALA A 106 -21.66 -4.39 -7.52
C ALA A 106 -21.36 -5.65 -8.33
#